data_AF-A0A2G6ZP32-F1
#
_entry.id   AF-A0A2G6ZP32-F1
#
_cell.length_a   1.000
_cell.length_b   1.000
_cell.length_c   1.000
_cell.angle_alpha   90.00
_cell.angle_beta   90.00
_cell.angle_gamma   90.00
#
_symmetry.space_group_name_H-M   'P 1'
#
loop_
_entity.id
_entity.type
_entity.pdbx_description
1 polymer ?
#
loop_
_entity_poly.entity_id
_entity_poly.type
_entity_poly.pdbx_seq_one_letter_code
_entity_poly.pdbx_strand_id
1 'polypeptide(L)'
;MSQPDWNSLLPALHPDTRVVLHAPTPQALARARGNFKNLTAAHPALQIWIVVNAQAVQAVLDQPDDMGPALAHVLLCPNTLKNNGVTAPENIQVLPMGAVEAIACMQQAGWTYIRS
;
A
#
# COMPACT_ATOMS: atom_id res chain seq x y z
N MET A 1 2.06 -21.12 -33.23
CA MET A 1 1.08 -20.59 -32.25
C MET A 1 1.11 -19.08 -32.37
N SER A 2 -0.02 -18.45 -32.67
CA SER A 2 -0.13 -16.97 -32.76
C SER A 2 0.09 -16.37 -31.37
N GLN A 3 0.83 -15.26 -31.28
CA GLN A 3 0.96 -14.55 -29.99
C GLN A 3 -0.40 -13.99 -29.56
N PRO A 4 -0.69 -13.97 -28.24
CA PRO A 4 -1.91 -13.34 -27.74
C PRO A 4 -1.87 -11.83 -27.96
N ASP A 5 -3.04 -11.25 -28.24
CA ASP A 5 -3.23 -9.80 -28.20
C ASP A 5 -3.26 -9.34 -26.73
N TRP A 6 -2.12 -8.83 -26.26
CA TRP A 6 -1.96 -8.37 -24.89
C TRP A 6 -2.86 -7.20 -24.54
N ASN A 7 -3.30 -6.38 -25.51
CA ASN A 7 -4.19 -5.25 -25.23
C ASN A 7 -5.60 -5.72 -24.85
N SER A 8 -6.04 -6.84 -25.42
CA SER A 8 -7.31 -7.48 -25.04
C SER A 8 -7.24 -8.16 -23.66
N LEU A 9 -6.08 -8.69 -23.28
CA LEU A 9 -5.90 -9.39 -22.00
C LEU A 9 -5.55 -8.45 -20.83
N LEU A 10 -4.88 -7.34 -21.12
CA LEU A 10 -4.36 -6.37 -20.15
C LEU A 10 -4.70 -4.95 -20.64
N PRO A 11 -5.97 -4.54 -20.56
CA PRO A 11 -6.34 -3.17 -20.90
C PRO A 11 -5.57 -2.19 -20.01
N ALA A 12 -5.29 -1.00 -20.56
CA ALA A 12 -4.64 0.06 -19.82
C ALA A 12 -5.47 0.42 -18.56
N LEU A 13 -4.78 0.74 -17.47
CA LEU A 13 -5.44 1.24 -16.26
C LEU A 13 -6.13 2.57 -16.58
N HIS A 14 -7.35 2.74 -16.05
CA HIS A 14 -8.02 4.03 -16.11
C HIS A 14 -7.27 5.05 -15.23
N PRO A 15 -7.17 6.33 -15.63
CA PRO A 15 -6.46 7.34 -14.85
C PRO A 15 -7.00 7.57 -13.43
N ASP A 16 -8.26 7.24 -13.18
CA ASP A 16 -8.94 7.31 -11.89
C ASP A 16 -8.84 6.00 -11.08
N THR A 17 -8.04 5.03 -11.55
CA THR A 17 -7.78 3.80 -10.80
C THR A 17 -7.14 4.13 -9.45
N ARG A 18 -7.64 3.47 -8.42
CA ARG A 18 -7.14 3.60 -7.05
C ARG A 18 -6.61 2.26 -6.59
N VAL A 19 -5.41 2.23 -6.04
CA VAL A 19 -4.69 1.01 -5.68
C VAL A 19 -4.33 1.01 -4.21
N VAL A 20 -4.62 -0.10 -3.53
CA VAL A 20 -4.13 -0.35 -2.17
C VAL A 20 -3.12 -1.49 -2.20
N LEU A 21 -1.88 -1.18 -1.82
CA LEU A 21 -0.80 -2.14 -1.62
C LEU A 21 -0.82 -2.59 -0.16
N HIS A 22 -1.05 -3.87 0.10
CA HIS A 22 -1.07 -4.41 1.45
C HIS A 22 0.25 -5.07 1.81
N ALA A 23 0.88 -4.62 2.89
CA ALA A 23 2.16 -5.08 3.38
C ALA A 23 2.10 -5.54 4.85
N PRO A 24 1.89 -6.85 5.12
CA PRO A 24 1.84 -7.38 6.49
C PRO A 24 3.20 -7.81 7.07
N THR A 25 4.26 -7.86 6.27
CA THR A 25 5.61 -8.27 6.69
C THR A 25 6.68 -7.29 6.17
N PRO A 26 7.88 -7.24 6.77
CA PRO A 26 8.96 -6.39 6.27
C PRO A 26 9.33 -6.66 4.80
N GLN A 27 9.26 -7.91 4.37
CA GLN A 27 9.50 -8.30 2.98
C GLN A 27 8.39 -7.80 2.05
N ALA A 28 7.14 -7.87 2.48
CA ALA A 28 6.01 -7.30 1.75
C ALA A 28 6.09 -5.77 1.69
N LEU A 29 6.59 -5.11 2.75
CA LEU A 29 6.82 -3.66 2.78
C LEU A 29 7.86 -3.24 1.74
N ALA A 30 8.98 -3.97 1.65
CA ALA A 30 10.01 -3.71 0.64
C ALA A 30 9.46 -3.85 -0.79
N ARG A 31 8.61 -4.86 -1.05
CA ARG A 31 7.93 -5.03 -2.34
C ARG A 31 6.90 -3.93 -2.59
N ALA A 32 6.11 -3.56 -1.59
CA ALA A 32 5.14 -2.47 -1.69
C ALA A 32 5.81 -1.13 -2.03
N ARG A 33 6.95 -0.82 -1.40
CA ARG A 33 7.78 0.37 -1.73
C ARG A 33 8.22 0.35 -3.20
N GLY A 34 8.73 -0.79 -3.68
CA GLY A 34 9.14 -0.94 -5.08
C GLY A 34 7.96 -0.81 -6.05
N ASN A 35 6.84 -1.46 -5.75
CA ASN A 35 5.62 -1.43 -6.55
C ASN A 35 5.03 -0.01 -6.61
N PHE A 36 4.98 0.70 -5.48
CA PHE A 36 4.58 2.10 -5.42
C PHE A 36 5.45 2.95 -6.36
N LYS A 37 6.78 2.87 -6.24
CA LYS A 37 7.70 3.64 -7.08
C LYS A 37 7.46 3.37 -8.58
N ASN A 38 7.36 2.11 -8.96
CA ASN A 38 7.20 1.72 -10.36
C ASN A 38 5.83 2.15 -10.91
N LEU A 39 4.77 1.98 -10.12
CA LEU A 39 3.41 2.32 -10.53
C LEU A 39 3.21 3.83 -10.63
N THR A 40 3.73 4.61 -9.68
CA THR A 40 3.71 6.08 -9.72
C THR A 40 4.51 6.62 -10.91
N ALA A 41 5.66 6.00 -11.24
CA ALA A 41 6.47 6.42 -12.38
C ALA A 41 5.76 6.13 -13.73
N ALA A 42 5.10 4.98 -13.84
CA ALA A 42 4.35 4.61 -15.05
C ALA A 42 3.03 5.38 -15.18
N HIS A 43 2.36 5.65 -14.05
CA HIS A 43 1.05 6.30 -14.02
C HIS A 43 0.96 7.32 -12.87
N PRO A 44 1.49 8.54 -13.08
CA PRO A 44 1.55 9.58 -12.04
C PRO A 44 0.19 10.04 -11.52
N ALA A 45 -0.90 9.79 -12.26
CA ALA A 45 -2.26 10.18 -11.89
C ALA A 45 -2.94 9.19 -10.93
N LEU A 46 -2.41 7.97 -10.76
CA LEU A 46 -3.06 6.97 -9.93
C LEU A 46 -2.99 7.33 -8.44
N GLN A 47 -4.09 7.06 -7.74
CA GLN A 47 -4.09 7.14 -6.29
C GLN A 47 -3.58 5.81 -5.71
N ILE A 48 -2.48 5.84 -4.98
CA ILE A 48 -1.85 4.64 -4.41
C ILE A 48 -1.61 4.85 -2.92
N TRP A 49 -2.07 3.88 -2.11
CA TRP A 49 -1.77 3.80 -0.68
C TRP A 49 -1.11 2.48 -0.32
N ILE A 50 -0.24 2.51 0.68
CA ILE A 50 0.41 1.34 1.27
C ILE A 50 -0.20 1.13 2.67
N VAL A 51 -1.01 0.09 2.83
CA VAL A 51 -1.57 -0.30 4.13
C VAL A 51 -0.63 -1.30 4.80
N VAL A 52 -0.19 -0.93 6.01
CA VAL A 52 0.84 -1.66 6.75
C VAL A 52 0.25 -2.16 8.07
N ASN A 53 0.34 -3.47 8.31
CA ASN A 53 -0.07 -4.09 9.57
C ASN A 53 0.94 -5.15 10.04
N ALA A 54 0.69 -5.72 11.21
CA ALA A 54 1.52 -6.78 11.81
C ALA A 54 3.02 -6.39 11.87
N GLN A 55 3.92 -7.29 11.48
CA GLN A 55 5.37 -7.10 11.64
C GLN A 55 5.92 -5.93 10.82
N ALA A 56 5.24 -5.55 9.73
CA ALA A 56 5.67 -4.45 8.89
C ALA A 56 5.51 -3.07 9.56
N VAL A 57 4.61 -2.93 10.55
CA VAL A 57 4.46 -1.65 11.27
C VAL A 57 5.74 -1.30 12.00
N GLN A 58 6.33 -2.25 12.72
CA GLN A 58 7.60 -2.00 13.42
C GLN A 58 8.72 -1.66 12.43
N ALA A 59 8.77 -2.35 11.28
CA ALA A 59 9.77 -2.06 10.25
C ALA A 59 9.69 -0.62 9.70
N VAL A 60 8.47 -0.07 9.53
CA VAL A 60 8.30 1.35 9.16
C VAL A 60 8.78 2.28 10.29
N LEU A 61 8.46 1.96 11.54
CA LEU A 61 8.82 2.79 12.69
C LEU A 61 10.33 2.80 12.95
N ASP A 62 11.00 1.66 12.76
CA ASP A 62 12.44 1.52 12.98
C ASP A 62 13.25 2.28 11.92
N GLN A 63 12.76 2.30 10.67
CA GLN A 63 13.46 2.88 9.51
C GLN A 63 12.48 3.62 8.59
N PRO A 64 11.92 4.77 9.02
CA PRO A 64 10.95 5.51 8.20
C PRO A 64 11.59 6.11 6.93
N ASP A 65 12.86 6.51 7.00
CA ASP A 65 13.60 7.10 5.87
C ASP A 65 13.76 6.14 4.69
N ASP A 66 13.76 4.83 4.97
CA ASP A 66 13.79 3.79 3.95
C ASP A 66 12.59 3.86 3.01
N MET A 67 11.45 4.40 3.47
CA MET A 67 10.27 4.58 2.62
C MET A 67 10.43 5.74 1.63
N GLY A 68 11.33 6.69 1.89
CA GLY A 68 11.54 7.87 1.04
C GLY A 68 10.22 8.60 0.73
N PRO A 69 9.96 8.97 -0.54
CA PRO A 69 8.70 9.61 -0.93
C PRO A 69 7.45 8.76 -0.67
N ALA A 70 7.58 7.43 -0.58
CA ALA A 70 6.45 6.56 -0.31
C ALA A 70 5.93 6.69 1.13
N LEU A 71 6.70 7.27 2.06
CA LEU A 71 6.30 7.42 3.46
C LEU A 71 4.99 8.22 3.60
N ALA A 72 4.81 9.25 2.76
CA ALA A 72 3.58 10.05 2.71
C ALA A 72 2.35 9.24 2.24
N HIS A 73 2.55 8.04 1.70
CA HIS A 73 1.53 7.12 1.23
C HIS A 73 1.39 5.88 2.13
N VAL A 74 2.04 5.87 3.30
CA VAL A 74 1.93 4.77 4.27
C VAL A 74 0.80 5.04 5.26
N LEU A 75 -0.03 4.01 5.48
CA LEU A 75 -1.12 4.00 6.45
C LEU A 75 -0.88 2.85 7.45
N LEU A 76 -0.53 3.20 8.69
CA LEU A 76 -0.28 2.22 9.74
C LEU A 76 -1.58 1.71 10.37
N CYS A 77 -1.60 0.42 10.70
CA CYS A 77 -2.72 -0.22 11.40
C CYS A 77 -2.78 0.20 12.89
N PRO A 78 -3.87 0.85 13.36
CA PRO A 78 -4.00 1.26 14.76
C PRO A 78 -4.03 0.07 15.72
N ASN A 79 -4.61 -1.07 15.31
CA ASN A 79 -4.65 -2.28 16.14
C ASN A 79 -3.25 -2.85 16.37
N THR A 80 -2.38 -2.80 15.36
CA THR A 80 -1.00 -3.28 15.50
C THR A 80 -0.19 -2.35 16.39
N LEU A 81 -0.31 -1.03 16.23
CA LEU A 81 0.30 -0.04 17.12
C LEU A 81 -0.11 -0.27 18.58
N LYS A 82 -1.41 -0.41 18.82
CA LYS A 82 -1.98 -0.68 20.16
C LYS A 82 -1.42 -1.98 20.76
N ASN A 83 -1.43 -3.08 19.99
CA ASN A 83 -0.97 -4.38 20.49
C ASN A 83 0.52 -4.40 20.81
N ASN A 84 1.31 -3.60 20.10
CA ASN A 84 2.75 -3.47 20.33
C ASN A 84 3.07 -2.42 21.43
N GLY A 85 2.07 -1.68 21.94
CA GLY A 85 2.28 -0.64 22.94
C GLY A 85 3.06 0.57 22.39
N VAL A 86 2.98 0.84 21.09
CA VAL A 86 3.71 1.92 20.42
C VAL A 86 2.75 2.95 19.82
N THR A 87 3.25 4.17 19.62
CA THR A 87 2.54 5.26 18.94
C THR A 87 3.25 5.61 17.64
N ALA A 88 2.48 6.07 16.64
CA ALA A 88 3.06 6.54 15.40
C ALA A 88 3.58 7.99 15.58
N PRO A 89 4.75 8.33 15.02
CA PRO A 89 5.19 9.71 14.87
C PRO A 89 4.18 10.56 14.07
N GLU A 90 4.13 11.87 14.32
CA GLU A 90 3.16 12.79 13.69
C GLU A 90 3.23 12.82 12.16
N ASN A 91 4.40 12.52 11.58
CA ASN A 91 4.63 12.50 10.14
C ASN A 91 4.21 11.18 9.46
N ILE A 92 3.70 10.20 10.20
CA ILE A 92 3.24 8.92 9.65
C ILE A 92 1.74 8.74 9.93
N GLN A 93 0.98 8.53 8.86
CA GLN A 93 -0.47 8.43 8.96
C GLN A 93 -0.89 7.08 9.57
N VAL A 94 -1.93 7.13 10.38
CA VAL A 94 -2.56 5.95 11.01
C VAL A 94 -3.98 5.83 10.47
N LEU A 95 -4.41 4.61 10.15
CA LEU A 95 -5.79 4.35 9.74
C LEU A 95 -6.77 4.66 10.89
N PRO A 96 -8.00 5.12 10.58
CA PRO A 96 -9.04 5.33 11.60
C PRO A 96 -9.62 4.01 12.15
N MET A 97 -9.32 2.88 11.49
CA MET A 97 -9.86 1.55 11.77
C MET A 97 -8.81 0.47 11.50
N GLY A 98 -9.12 -0.79 11.82
CA GLY A 98 -8.20 -1.90 11.58
C GLY A 98 -7.83 -2.04 10.10
N ALA A 99 -6.59 -2.45 9.79
CA ALA A 99 -6.13 -2.55 8.40
C ALA A 99 -7.00 -3.42 7.50
N VAL A 100 -7.48 -4.57 8.01
CA VAL A 100 -8.36 -5.47 7.24
C VAL A 100 -9.72 -4.82 6.96
N GLU A 101 -10.27 -4.10 7.93
CA GLU A 101 -11.51 -3.34 7.78
C GLU A 101 -11.34 -2.22 6.75
N ALA A 102 -10.28 -1.42 6.86
CA ALA A 102 -9.96 -0.38 5.90
C ALA A 102 -9.78 -0.92 4.47
N ILE A 103 -9.06 -2.03 4.30
CA ILE A 103 -8.88 -2.69 3.00
C ILE A 103 -10.22 -3.22 2.46
N ALA A 104 -11.10 -3.75 3.31
CA ALA A 104 -12.43 -4.17 2.88
C ALA A 104 -13.27 -2.98 2.41
N CYS A 105 -13.29 -1.87 3.15
CA CYS A 105 -13.97 -0.63 2.74
C CYS A 105 -13.40 -0.05 1.44
N MET A 106 -12.07 -0.05 1.27
CA MET A 106 -11.41 0.37 0.04
C MET A 106 -11.85 -0.50 -1.15
N GLN A 107 -11.82 -1.82 -1.01
CA GLN A 107 -12.27 -2.72 -2.09
C GLN A 107 -13.75 -2.52 -2.43
N GLN A 108 -14.62 -2.36 -1.43
CA GLN A 108 -16.04 -2.02 -1.66
C GLN A 108 -16.21 -0.69 -2.39
N ALA A 109 -15.33 0.28 -2.11
CA ALA A 109 -15.30 1.56 -2.81
C ALA A 109 -14.64 1.48 -4.20
N GLY A 110 -14.27 0.30 -4.69
CA GLY A 110 -13.70 0.09 -6.03
C GLY A 110 -12.17 0.21 -6.11
N TRP A 111 -11.46 0.13 -4.98
CA TRP A 111 -10.00 0.10 -5.00
C TRP A 111 -9.49 -1.26 -5.45
N THR A 112 -8.48 -1.25 -6.33
CA THR A 112 -7.72 -2.44 -6.70
C THR A 112 -6.81 -2.84 -5.55
N TYR A 113 -7.06 -4.02 -4.97
CA TYR A 113 -6.22 -4.58 -3.93
C TYR A 113 -5.06 -5.39 -4.52
N ILE A 114 -3.85 -5.11 -4.05
CA ILE A 114 -2.65 -5.89 -4.38
C ILE A 114 -1.97 -6.31 -3.08
N ARG A 115 -1.86 -7.62 -2.88
CA ARG A 115 -1.05 -8.17 -1.79
C ARG A 115 0.42 -8.09 -2.18
N SER A 116 1.17 -7.29 -1.43
CA SER A 116 2.62 -7.17 -1.64
C SER A 116 3.38 -8.24 -0.91
#